data_AF-A0A7X8ALD8-F1
#
_entry.id   AF-A0A7X8ALD8-F1
#
_cell.length_a   1.000
_cell.length_b   1.000
_cell.length_c   1.000
_cell.angle_alpha   90.00
_cell.angle_beta   90.00
_cell.angle_gamma   90.00
#
_symmetry.space_group_name_H-M   'P 1'
#
loop_
_entity.id
_entity.type
_entity.pdbx_description
1 polymer ?
#
loop_
_entity_poly.entity_id
_entity_poly.type
_entity_poly.pdbx_seq_one_letter_code
_entity_poly.pdbx_strand_id
1 'polypeptide(L)'
;MVDDTLGLTENHLRGLAVTLGKLAQYLCEFSDWADGRAYEAPMYREINPLTEEQKQAIRSEVRELYRIVSDMEERLNLKPTHQSVPQIIWATCAVARQWIIELESRYMKRYGPVAPTAAAYLDPLVKEIESRIRRISGVVTGRNPE
;
A
#
# COMPACT_ATOMS: atom_id res chain seq x y z
N MET A 1 -32.19 -2.38 9.78
CA MET A 1 -32.99 -1.18 9.42
C MET A 1 -32.11 0.01 9.72
N VAL A 2 -31.82 0.87 8.74
CA VAL A 2 -31.07 2.10 9.01
C VAL A 2 -31.95 2.96 9.92
N ASP A 3 -31.37 3.45 11.01
CA ASP A 3 -32.04 4.32 11.96
C ASP A 3 -32.39 5.65 11.27
N ASP A 4 -33.62 5.78 10.77
CA ASP A 4 -34.15 6.97 10.08
C ASP A 4 -34.06 8.24 10.95
N THR A 5 -33.77 8.10 12.25
CA THR A 5 -33.60 9.23 13.19
C THR A 5 -32.31 10.03 12.98
N LEU A 6 -31.30 9.47 12.28
CA LEU A 6 -30.01 10.16 12.07
C LEU A 6 -29.98 11.07 10.83
N GLY A 7 -31.01 11.03 9.96
CA GLY A 7 -31.07 11.87 8.76
C GLY A 7 -29.93 11.67 7.76
N LEU A 8 -29.32 10.48 7.73
CA LEU A 8 -28.19 10.17 6.85
C LEU A 8 -28.66 9.73 5.46
N THR A 9 -28.07 10.34 4.42
CA THR A 9 -28.30 9.95 3.02
C THR A 9 -27.40 8.78 2.61
N GLU A 10 -27.72 8.12 1.49
CA GLU A 10 -26.84 7.09 0.92
C GLU A 10 -25.43 7.62 0.62
N ASN A 11 -25.31 8.88 0.20
CA ASN A 11 -24.02 9.51 -0.03
C ASN A 11 -23.23 9.67 1.27
N HIS A 12 -23.89 10.01 2.38
CA HIS A 12 -23.26 10.04 3.71
C HIS A 12 -22.77 8.64 4.10
N LEU A 13 -23.62 7.62 3.97
CA LEU A 13 -23.26 6.23 4.30
C LEU A 13 -22.09 5.73 3.46
N ARG A 14 -22.06 6.06 2.16
CA ARG A 14 -20.93 5.72 1.27
C ARG A 14 -19.64 6.42 1.70
N GLY A 15 -19.72 7.71 2.04
CA GLY A 15 -18.57 8.47 2.55
C GLY A 15 -18.03 7.92 3.87
N LEU A 16 -18.92 7.50 4.77
CA LEU A 16 -18.57 6.85 6.03
C LEU A 16 -17.87 5.51 5.78
N ALA A 17 -18.45 4.65 4.94
CA ALA A 17 -17.88 3.34 4.62
C ALA A 17 -16.46 3.44 4.03
N VAL A 18 -16.24 4.39 3.10
CA VAL A 18 -14.91 4.63 2.52
C VAL A 18 -13.92 5.13 3.57
N THR A 19 -14.33 6.10 4.38
CA THR A 19 -13.46 6.68 5.42
C THR A 19 -13.10 5.66 6.49
N LEU A 20 -14.07 4.93 7.02
CA LEU A 20 -13.86 3.90 8.04
C LEU A 20 -13.05 2.72 7.49
N GLY A 21 -13.27 2.33 6.23
CA GLY A 21 -12.44 1.33 5.56
C GLY A 21 -10.99 1.78 5.44
N LYS A 22 -10.73 3.07 5.16
CA LYS A 22 -9.37 3.59 5.12
C LYS A 22 -8.73 3.68 6.50
N LEU A 23 -9.49 4.07 7.53
CA LEU A 23 -9.03 4.03 8.91
C LEU A 23 -8.63 2.61 9.33
N ALA A 24 -9.48 1.60 9.04
CA ALA A 24 -9.19 0.21 9.35
C ALA A 24 -7.87 -0.28 8.75
N GLN A 25 -7.52 0.14 7.52
CA GLN A 25 -6.22 -0.15 6.92
C GLN A 25 -5.05 0.42 7.72
N TYR A 26 -5.15 1.67 8.18
CA TYR A 26 -4.11 2.27 9.04
C TYR A 26 -4.01 1.57 10.39
N LEU A 27 -5.14 1.14 10.96
CA LEU A 27 -5.14 0.37 12.21
C LEU A 27 -4.42 -0.98 12.05
N CYS A 28 -4.51 -1.63 10.89
CA CYS A 28 -3.69 -2.81 10.59
C CYS A 28 -2.20 -2.47 10.61
N GLU A 29 -1.79 -1.40 9.93
CA GLU A 29 -0.37 -0.97 9.91
C GLU A 29 0.16 -0.60 11.30
N PHE A 30 -0.66 0.07 12.12
CA PHE A 30 -0.33 0.42 13.51
C PHE A 30 -0.18 -0.83 14.38
N SER A 31 -1.06 -1.82 14.20
CA SER A 31 -0.96 -3.10 14.88
C SER A 31 0.34 -3.81 14.50
N ASP A 32 0.68 -3.87 13.21
CA ASP A 32 1.91 -4.51 12.76
C ASP A 32 3.15 -3.85 13.38
N TRP A 33 3.21 -2.51 13.42
CA TRP A 33 4.31 -1.79 14.08
C TRP A 33 4.32 -2.03 15.59
N ALA A 34 3.16 -2.05 16.25
CA ALA A 34 3.08 -2.37 17.66
C ALA A 34 3.58 -3.81 17.94
N ASP A 35 3.35 -4.73 17.00
CA ASP A 35 3.81 -6.13 17.05
C ASP A 35 5.28 -6.30 16.62
N GLY A 36 5.97 -5.19 16.35
CA GLY A 36 7.42 -5.18 16.12
C GLY A 36 7.81 -5.29 14.65
N ARG A 37 6.89 -5.10 13.70
CA ARG A 37 7.24 -5.00 12.28
C ARG A 37 8.30 -3.94 12.06
N ALA A 38 9.35 -4.34 11.35
CA ALA A 38 10.38 -3.46 10.80
C ALA A 38 10.93 -4.11 9.53
N TYR A 39 10.61 -3.54 8.37
CA TYR A 39 11.11 -4.07 7.11
C TYR A 39 12.59 -3.71 6.88
N GLU A 40 13.33 -4.65 6.29
CA GLU A 40 14.71 -4.44 5.85
C GLU A 40 14.90 -5.00 4.43
N ALA A 41 15.34 -4.13 3.51
CA ALA A 41 15.59 -4.45 2.11
C ALA A 41 16.75 -3.60 1.56
N PRO A 42 17.37 -3.98 0.43
CA PRO A 42 18.30 -3.10 -0.27
C PRO A 42 17.64 -1.75 -0.55
N MET A 43 18.32 -0.65 -0.17
CA MET A 43 17.84 0.72 -0.34
C MET A 43 16.55 1.09 0.45
N TYR A 44 16.09 0.25 1.39
CA TYR A 44 14.92 0.54 2.24
C TYR A 44 15.05 -0.10 3.62
N ARG A 45 14.90 0.72 4.66
CA ARG A 45 14.88 0.25 6.05
C ARG A 45 13.82 0.99 6.84
N GLU A 46 12.95 0.23 7.47
CA GLU A 46 12.02 0.72 8.47
C GLU A 46 12.70 0.67 9.84
N ILE A 47 12.66 1.76 10.59
CA ILE A 47 13.16 1.83 11.96
C ILE A 47 11.95 1.97 12.87
N ASN A 48 11.77 0.99 13.76
CA ASN A 48 10.68 0.99 14.72
C ASN A 48 11.24 1.15 16.14
N PRO A 49 11.35 2.38 16.65
CA PRO A 49 11.94 2.67 17.96
C PRO A 49 10.94 2.58 19.11
N LEU A 50 9.73 2.05 18.89
CA LEU A 50 8.68 2.01 19.91
C LEU A 50 9.12 1.18 21.12
N THR A 51 8.94 1.75 22.32
CA THR A 51 9.12 0.99 23.57
C THR A 51 7.96 0.01 23.78
N GLU A 52 8.13 -0.96 24.68
CA GLU A 52 7.06 -1.91 25.00
C GLU A 52 5.81 -1.20 25.58
N GLU A 53 6.01 -0.13 26.35
CA GLU A 53 4.90 0.68 26.87
C GLU A 53 4.13 1.37 25.74
N GLN A 54 4.84 1.93 24.75
CA GLN A 54 4.21 2.56 23.59
C GLN A 54 3.47 1.54 22.72
N LYS A 55 4.08 0.37 22.47
CA LYS A 55 3.43 -0.73 21.74
C LYS A 55 2.15 -1.16 22.45
N GLN A 56 2.19 -1.31 23.77
CA GLN A 56 1.02 -1.69 24.54
C GLN A 56 -0.08 -0.63 24.50
N ALA A 57 0.27 0.64 24.59
CA ALA A 57 -0.68 1.74 24.45
C ALA A 57 -1.33 1.74 23.06
N ILE A 58 -0.54 1.59 21.98
CA ILE A 58 -1.05 1.51 20.61
C ILE A 58 -2.01 0.34 20.45
N ARG A 59 -1.67 -0.86 20.94
CA ARG A 59 -2.56 -2.04 20.88
C ARG A 59 -3.90 -1.78 21.58
N SER A 60 -3.87 -1.08 22.71
CA SER A 60 -5.08 -0.73 23.46
C SER A 60 -5.99 0.20 22.64
N GLU A 61 -5.42 1.27 22.08
CA GLU A 61 -6.16 2.25 21.25
C GLU A 61 -6.68 1.62 19.96
N VAL A 62 -5.87 0.81 19.29
CA VAL A 62 -6.27 0.08 18.06
C VAL A 62 -7.47 -0.83 18.35
N ARG A 63 -7.46 -1.53 19.49
CA ARG A 63 -8.58 -2.40 19.89
C ARG A 63 -9.86 -1.59 20.13
N GLU A 64 -9.76 -0.46 20.81
CA GLU A 64 -10.92 0.39 21.08
C GLU A 64 -11.47 1.01 19.79
N LEU A 65 -10.59 1.44 18.88
CA LEU A 65 -10.99 1.96 17.58
C LEU A 65 -11.68 0.88 16.74
N TYR A 66 -11.19 -0.37 16.73
CA TYR A 66 -11.91 -1.47 16.07
C TYR A 66 -13.30 -1.68 16.65
N ARG A 67 -13.45 -1.60 17.97
CA ARG A 67 -14.76 -1.71 18.62
C ARG A 67 -15.72 -0.62 18.12
N ILE A 68 -15.27 0.63 18.11
CA ILE A 68 -16.07 1.78 17.64
C ILE A 68 -16.43 1.63 16.15
N VAL A 69 -15.48 1.24 15.30
CA VAL A 69 -15.70 1.04 13.86
C VAL A 69 -16.73 -0.07 13.62
N SER A 70 -16.63 -1.19 14.33
CA SER A 70 -17.58 -2.31 14.24
C SER A 70 -18.98 -1.90 14.69
N ASP A 71 -19.10 -1.16 15.79
CA ASP A 71 -20.39 -0.64 16.26
C ASP A 71 -21.05 0.27 15.20
N MET A 72 -20.26 1.11 14.53
CA MET A 72 -20.75 1.97 13.44
C MET A 72 -21.14 1.17 12.19
N GLU A 73 -20.35 0.16 11.83
CA GLU A 73 -20.65 -0.75 10.71
C GLU A 73 -22.00 -1.43 10.92
N GLU A 74 -22.19 -2.04 12.09
CA GLU A 74 -23.41 -2.78 12.43
C GLU A 74 -24.63 -1.85 12.51
N ARG A 75 -24.52 -0.74 13.25
CA ARG A 75 -25.65 0.18 13.47
C ARG A 75 -26.10 0.86 12.17
N LEU A 76 -25.15 1.21 11.30
CA LEU A 76 -25.45 1.93 10.05
C LEU A 76 -25.55 0.99 8.84
N ASN A 77 -25.36 -0.32 9.03
CA ASN A 77 -25.33 -1.34 7.97
C ASN A 77 -24.38 -0.93 6.83
N LEU A 78 -23.18 -0.47 7.20
CA LEU A 78 -22.17 -0.04 6.24
C LEU A 78 -21.64 -1.26 5.49
N LYS A 79 -21.36 -1.11 4.20
CA LYS A 79 -20.73 -2.16 3.41
C LYS A 79 -19.21 -2.05 3.54
N PRO A 80 -18.50 -3.10 3.97
CA PRO A 80 -17.05 -3.11 4.00
C PRO A 80 -16.46 -2.79 2.63
N THR A 81 -15.33 -2.09 2.63
CA THR A 81 -14.55 -1.90 1.41
C THR A 81 -13.64 -3.10 1.21
N HIS A 82 -13.79 -3.80 0.08
CA HIS A 82 -12.90 -4.89 -0.29
C HIS A 82 -11.79 -4.37 -1.20
N GLN A 83 -10.54 -4.68 -0.87
CA GLN A 83 -9.41 -4.45 -1.75
C GLN A 83 -8.85 -5.80 -2.24
N SER A 84 -8.64 -5.89 -3.55
CA SER A 84 -8.02 -7.07 -4.16
C SER A 84 -6.50 -6.95 -4.08
N VAL A 85 -5.86 -7.83 -3.31
CA VAL A 85 -4.39 -7.92 -3.24
C VAL A 85 -3.76 -8.10 -4.63
N PRO A 86 -4.28 -8.98 -5.52
CA PRO A 86 -3.80 -9.04 -6.90
C PRO A 86 -3.86 -7.71 -7.66
N GLN A 87 -4.94 -6.95 -7.51
CA GLN A 87 -5.07 -5.62 -8.14
C GLN A 87 -4.08 -4.61 -7.55
N ILE A 88 -3.87 -4.63 -6.23
CA ILE A 88 -2.87 -3.79 -5.56
C ILE A 88 -1.48 -4.11 -6.11
N ILE A 89 -1.08 -5.39 -6.13
CA ILE A 89 0.23 -5.81 -6.64
C ILE A 89 0.39 -5.41 -8.11
N TRP A 90 -0.65 -5.64 -8.93
CA TRP A 90 -0.63 -5.25 -10.34
C TRP A 90 -0.46 -3.74 -10.53
N ALA A 91 -1.22 -2.93 -9.80
CA ALA A 91 -1.15 -1.47 -9.86
C ALA A 91 0.22 -0.96 -9.39
N THR A 92 0.73 -1.48 -8.28
CA THR A 92 2.06 -1.14 -7.75
C THR A 92 3.16 -1.50 -8.74
N CYS A 93 3.07 -2.66 -9.42
CA CYS A 93 4.02 -3.04 -10.48
C CYS A 93 3.98 -2.06 -11.67
N ALA A 94 2.79 -1.61 -12.08
CA ALA A 94 2.64 -0.64 -13.17
C ALA A 94 3.30 0.70 -12.82
N VAL A 95 3.07 1.19 -11.60
CA VAL A 95 3.70 2.43 -11.10
C VAL A 95 5.22 2.27 -10.98
N ALA A 96 5.69 1.18 -10.40
CA ALA A 96 7.13 0.92 -10.23
C ALA A 96 7.88 0.90 -11.57
N ARG A 97 7.28 0.34 -12.62
CA ARG A 97 7.88 0.35 -13.97
C ARG A 97 8.09 1.75 -14.51
N GLN A 98 7.16 2.67 -14.24
CA GLN A 98 7.31 4.06 -14.67
C GLN A 98 8.58 4.68 -14.07
N TRP A 99 8.86 4.45 -12.79
CA TRP A 99 10.06 4.96 -12.12
C TRP A 99 11.34 4.28 -12.61
N ILE A 100 11.31 2.96 -12.80
CA ILE A 100 12.49 2.20 -13.23
C ILE A 100 12.94 2.60 -14.64
N ILE A 101 12.01 2.86 -15.57
CA ILE A 101 12.35 3.28 -16.93
C ILE A 101 13.12 4.61 -16.93
N GLU A 102 12.84 5.52 -16.00
CA GLU A 102 13.56 6.80 -15.91
C GLU A 102 15.04 6.67 -15.55
N LEU A 103 15.47 5.49 -15.09
CA LEU A 103 16.86 5.17 -14.80
C LEU A 103 17.66 4.76 -16.04
N GLU A 104 17.02 4.54 -17.19
CA GLU A 104 17.76 4.31 -18.44
C GLU A 104 18.56 5.56 -18.82
N SER A 105 19.77 5.34 -19.35
CA SER A 105 20.72 6.38 -19.71
C SER A 105 20.12 7.47 -20.61
N ARG A 106 19.19 7.10 -21.51
CA ARG A 106 18.49 8.03 -22.40
C ARG A 106 17.63 9.06 -21.67
N TYR A 107 17.02 8.68 -20.55
CA TYR A 107 16.17 9.58 -19.74
C TYR A 107 17.00 10.33 -18.70
N MET A 108 18.04 9.69 -18.16
CA MET A 108 18.99 10.32 -17.24
C MET A 108 19.72 11.54 -17.83
N LYS A 109 19.78 11.66 -19.17
CA LYS A 109 20.31 12.86 -19.85
C LYS A 109 19.68 14.17 -19.39
N ARG A 110 18.45 14.14 -18.85
CA ARG A 110 17.78 15.31 -18.24
C ARG A 110 18.51 15.87 -17.01
N TYR A 111 19.37 15.06 -16.39
CA TYR A 111 20.18 15.42 -15.22
C TYR A 111 21.66 15.68 -15.58
N GLY A 112 22.01 15.68 -16.86
CA GLY A 112 23.37 15.90 -17.36
C GLY A 112 23.87 14.78 -18.27
N PRO A 113 25.05 14.95 -18.89
CA PRO A 113 25.62 13.93 -19.77
C PRO A 113 25.88 12.61 -19.02
N VAL A 114 25.44 11.49 -19.60
CA VAL A 114 25.70 10.14 -19.06
C VAL A 114 26.90 9.55 -19.80
N ALA A 115 27.94 9.15 -19.06
CA ALA A 115 29.12 8.52 -19.64
C ALA A 115 28.76 7.18 -20.31
N PRO A 116 29.39 6.82 -21.45
CA PRO A 116 29.10 5.55 -22.13
C PRO A 116 29.26 4.31 -21.24
N THR A 117 30.26 4.31 -20.35
CA THR A 117 30.50 3.23 -19.39
C THR A 117 29.37 3.09 -18.36
N ALA A 118 28.79 4.20 -17.90
CA ALA A 118 27.64 4.19 -17.00
C ALA A 118 26.38 3.67 -17.71
N ALA A 119 26.15 4.09 -18.96
CA ALA A 119 25.04 3.60 -19.77
C ALA A 119 25.14 2.09 -20.02
N ALA A 120 26.34 1.58 -20.35
CA ALA A 120 26.58 0.15 -20.55
C ALA A 120 26.33 -0.70 -19.30
N TYR A 121 26.52 -0.12 -18.10
CA TYR A 121 26.22 -0.79 -16.83
C TYR A 121 24.73 -0.72 -16.47
N LEU A 122 24.11 0.46 -16.58
CA LEU A 122 22.75 0.71 -16.11
C LEU A 122 21.68 0.10 -17.02
N ASP A 123 21.77 0.32 -18.33
CA ASP A 123 20.68 -0.01 -19.25
C ASP A 123 20.30 -1.52 -19.26
N PRO A 124 21.25 -2.48 -19.20
CA PRO A 124 20.92 -3.89 -19.06
C PRO A 124 20.23 -4.23 -17.73
N LEU A 125 20.67 -3.61 -16.62
CA LEU A 125 20.10 -3.85 -15.30
C LEU A 125 18.68 -3.29 -15.18
N VAL A 126 18.42 -2.11 -15.74
CA VAL A 126 17.08 -1.52 -15.79
C VAL A 126 16.12 -2.41 -16.56
N LYS A 127 16.54 -2.96 -17.71
CA LYS A 127 15.75 -3.94 -18.49
C LYS A 127 15.46 -5.22 -17.72
N GLU A 128 16.45 -5.75 -16.98
CA GLU A 128 16.25 -6.94 -16.15
C GLU A 128 15.24 -6.67 -15.03
N ILE A 129 15.37 -5.55 -14.32
CA ILE A 129 14.40 -5.14 -13.27
C ILE A 129 13.00 -5.00 -13.87
N GLU A 130 12.86 -4.34 -15.02
CA GLU A 130 11.58 -4.19 -15.72
C GLU A 130 10.95 -5.55 -16.08
N SER A 131 11.76 -6.49 -16.59
CA SER A 131 11.33 -7.86 -16.88
C SER A 131 10.81 -8.56 -15.63
N ARG A 132 11.52 -8.45 -14.50
CA ARG A 132 11.11 -9.07 -13.23
C ARG A 132 9.82 -8.47 -12.68
N ILE A 133 9.66 -7.15 -12.72
CA ILE A 133 8.41 -6.50 -12.31
C ILE A 133 7.23 -6.95 -13.20
N ARG A 134 7.47 -7.11 -14.51
CA ARG A 134 6.46 -7.64 -15.43
C ARG A 134 6.05 -9.08 -15.08
N ARG A 135 7.00 -9.93 -14.70
CA ARG A 135 6.70 -11.31 -14.26
C ARG A 135 5.84 -11.32 -13.00
N ILE A 136 6.14 -10.48 -12.00
CA ILE A 136 5.32 -10.36 -10.77
C ILE A 136 3.89 -9.96 -11.14
N SER A 137 3.72 -8.97 -12.01
CA SER A 137 2.42 -8.54 -12.53
C SER A 137 1.68 -9.65 -13.30
N GLY A 138 2.39 -10.46 -14.07
CA GLY A 138 1.84 -11.63 -14.78
C GLY A 138 1.31 -12.70 -13.84
N VAL A 139 2.08 -13.04 -12.79
CA VAL A 139 1.70 -14.03 -11.77
C VAL A 139 0.37 -13.67 -11.11
N VAL A 140 0.19 -12.40 -10.70
CA VAL A 140 -1.05 -11.98 -10.02
C VAL A 140 -2.26 -11.80 -10.94
N THR A 141 -2.05 -11.72 -12.25
CA THR A 141 -3.15 -11.63 -13.24
C THR A 141 -3.49 -12.95 -13.91
N GLY A 142 -2.80 -14.05 -13.54
CA GLY A 142 -2.96 -15.36 -14.18
C GLY A 142 -2.52 -15.39 -15.65
N ARG A 143 -1.78 -14.37 -16.10
CA ARG A 143 -1.20 -14.31 -17.45
C ARG A 143 0.22 -14.83 -17.36
N ASN A 144 0.52 -15.92 -18.07
CA ASN A 144 1.87 -16.45 -18.16
C ASN A 144 2.78 -15.37 -18.78
N PRO A 145 3.86 -14.95 -18.11
CA PRO A 145 4.79 -14.01 -18.70
C PRO A 145 5.63 -14.78 -19.73
N GLU A 146 5.26 -14.70 -21.00
CA GLU A 146 6.13 -15.04 -22.14
C GLU A 146 7.37 -14.13 -22.18
#